data_AF-A0A0N4WFS7-F1
#
_entry.id   AF-A0A0N4WFS7-F1
#
_cell.length_a   1.000
_cell.length_b   1.000
_cell.length_c   1.000
_cell.angle_alpha   90.00
_cell.angle_beta   90.00
_cell.angle_gamma   90.00
#
_symmetry.space_group_name_H-M   'P 1'
#
loop_
_entity.id
_entity.type
_entity.pdbx_description
1 polymer ?
#
loop_
_entity_poly.entity_id
_entity_poly.type
_entity_poly.pdbx_seq_one_letter_code
_entity_poly.pdbx_strand_id
1 'polypeptide(L)'
;MLKQMITCGMNVARLNFSHGTYERRLTLAVEQLYSGPSCRSVDMLKQMITCGMNVARLNFSHGTYEYHGGTIKNVRQAVEQMGGSLQIGIALDTKGPEIRTGLLSGGATAEVRSMSQIKYLITEVPLNLRVETV
;
A
#
# COMPACT_ATOMS: atom_id res chain seq x y z
N MET A 1 21.39 26.32 -14.30
CA MET A 1 20.07 25.81 -14.72
C MET A 1 20.03 25.37 -16.18
N LEU A 2 20.27 26.26 -17.16
CA LEU A 2 20.18 25.92 -18.59
C LEU A 2 21.13 24.80 -19.06
N LYS A 3 22.40 24.79 -18.60
CA LYS A 3 23.36 23.73 -18.92
C LYS A 3 22.91 22.34 -18.44
N GLN A 4 22.33 22.24 -17.24
CA GLN A 4 21.80 20.97 -16.73
C GLN A 4 20.61 20.47 -17.54
N MET A 5 19.72 21.36 -17.98
CA MET A 5 18.59 20.98 -18.84
C MET A 5 19.06 20.45 -20.20
N ILE A 6 20.07 21.10 -20.79
CA ILE A 6 20.67 20.64 -22.06
C ILE A 6 21.35 19.28 -21.87
N THR A 7 22.15 19.10 -20.82
CA THR A 7 22.81 17.81 -20.52
C THR A 7 21.79 16.70 -20.27
N CYS A 8 20.71 16.96 -19.52
CA CYS A 8 19.64 16.01 -19.29
C CYS A 8 18.94 15.60 -20.60
N GLY A 9 18.58 16.58 -21.44
CA GLY A 9 17.96 16.33 -22.74
C GLY A 9 18.84 15.48 -23.67
N MET A 10 20.15 15.76 -23.74
CA MET A 10 21.08 14.95 -24.53
C MET A 10 21.22 13.52 -24.00
N ASN A 11 21.17 13.32 -22.67
CA ASN A 11 21.25 11.97 -22.09
C ASN A 11 19.98 11.15 -22.36
N VAL A 12 18.79 11.77 -22.31
CA VAL A 12 17.53 11.11 -22.66
C VAL A 12 17.53 10.70 -24.14
N ALA A 13 18.04 11.56 -25.03
CA ALA A 13 18.15 11.25 -26.46
C ALA A 13 19.12 10.10 -26.78
N ARG A 14 19.99 9.70 -25.84
CA ARG A 14 20.94 8.58 -25.97
C ARG A 14 20.42 7.26 -25.41
N LEU A 15 19.18 7.22 -24.92
CA LEU A 15 18.58 5.97 -24.44
C LEU A 15 18.47 4.96 -25.58
N ASN A 16 18.99 3.75 -25.35
CA ASN A 16 19.02 2.68 -26.33
C ASN A 16 18.31 1.45 -25.75
N PHE A 17 17.15 1.12 -26.31
CA PHE A 17 16.33 -0.04 -25.89
C PHE A 17 16.92 -1.38 -26.32
N SER A 18 17.87 -1.39 -27.26
CA SER A 18 18.55 -2.60 -27.75
C SER A 18 19.76 -2.97 -26.90
N HIS A 19 20.20 -2.11 -25.98
CA HIS A 19 21.30 -2.42 -25.07
C HIS A 19 20.78 -3.28 -23.91
N GLY A 20 21.59 -4.25 -23.47
CA GLY A 20 21.29 -5.07 -22.31
C GLY A 20 21.08 -4.22 -21.06
N THR A 21 20.16 -4.64 -20.20
CA THR A 21 19.94 -3.99 -18.89
C THR A 21 20.85 -4.62 -17.83
N TYR A 22 20.98 -3.95 -16.68
CA TYR A 22 21.66 -4.53 -15.53
C TYR A 22 20.89 -5.75 -15.01
N GLU A 23 21.59 -6.85 -14.73
CA GLU A 23 20.98 -8.08 -14.21
C GLU A 23 20.45 -7.94 -12.78
N ARG A 24 21.03 -7.04 -11.99
CA ARG A 24 20.60 -6.79 -10.61
C ARG A 24 19.73 -5.55 -10.52
N ARG A 25 18.52 -5.74 -10.00
CA ARG A 25 17.63 -4.65 -9.60
C ARG A 25 18.14 -4.02 -8.31
N LEU A 26 18.35 -2.70 -8.32
CA LEU A 26 18.71 -1.91 -7.14
C LEU A 26 17.49 -1.37 -6.40
N THR A 27 16.35 -1.25 -7.09
CA THR A 27 15.08 -0.75 -6.53
C THR A 27 14.39 -1.80 -5.67
N LEU A 28 13.94 -1.40 -4.50
CA LEU A 28 13.18 -2.22 -3.57
C LEU A 28 11.68 -2.23 -3.94
N ALA A 29 11.08 -3.42 -4.06
CA ALA A 29 9.64 -3.58 -4.27
C ALA A 29 8.90 -3.78 -2.94
N VAL A 30 7.95 -2.88 -2.65
CA VAL A 30 7.06 -2.94 -1.49
C VAL A 30 5.67 -3.35 -1.98
N GLU A 31 5.14 -4.45 -1.45
CA GLU A 31 3.81 -4.94 -1.82
C GLU A 31 2.87 -4.91 -0.62
N GLN A 32 1.68 -4.34 -0.82
CA GLN A 32 0.66 -4.26 0.21
C GLN A 32 -0.14 -5.56 0.25
N LEU A 33 -0.17 -6.19 1.43
CA LEU A 33 -0.98 -7.39 1.67
C LEU A 33 -2.39 -6.94 2.07
N TYR A 34 -3.33 -7.01 1.12
CA TYR A 34 -4.71 -6.60 1.32
C TYR A 34 -5.51 -7.62 2.15
N SER A 35 -6.68 -7.21 2.62
CA SER A 35 -7.64 -8.03 3.39
C SER A 35 -8.28 -9.18 2.58
N GLY A 36 -7.83 -9.42 1.35
CA GLY A 36 -8.44 -10.39 0.43
C GLY A 36 -7.69 -11.74 0.41
N PRO A 37 -8.40 -12.86 0.15
CA PRO A 37 -7.80 -14.20 0.08
C PRO A 37 -6.71 -14.32 -1.01
N SER A 38 -6.69 -13.41 -1.98
CA SER A 38 -5.86 -13.50 -3.18
C SER A 38 -4.36 -13.34 -2.93
N CYS A 39 -3.94 -12.70 -1.84
CA CYS A 39 -2.53 -12.33 -1.61
C CYS A 39 -1.93 -12.87 -0.30
N ARG A 40 -2.67 -13.68 0.46
CA ARG A 40 -2.25 -14.12 1.81
C ARG A 40 -1.84 -15.59 1.90
N SER A 41 -2.11 -16.39 0.88
CA SER A 41 -1.68 -17.79 0.86
C SER A 41 -0.16 -17.87 0.80
N VAL A 42 0.42 -18.88 1.44
CA VAL A 42 1.87 -19.13 1.43
C VAL A 42 2.37 -19.28 -0.01
N ASP A 43 1.61 -19.94 -0.88
CA ASP A 43 2.01 -20.16 -2.27
C ASP A 43 2.01 -18.88 -3.10
N MET A 44 1.04 -17.98 -2.89
CA MET A 44 1.07 -16.67 -3.55
C MET A 44 2.23 -15.82 -3.05
N LEU A 45 2.50 -15.85 -1.74
CA LEU A 45 3.63 -15.13 -1.17
C LEU A 45 4.97 -15.61 -1.75
N LYS A 46 5.13 -16.92 -1.98
CA LYS A 46 6.31 -17.43 -2.69
C LYS A 46 6.43 -16.87 -4.11
N GLN A 47 5.32 -16.85 -4.86
CA GLN A 47 5.30 -16.28 -6.20
C GLN A 47 5.70 -14.80 -6.18
N MET A 48 5.15 -14.01 -5.25
CA MET A 48 5.49 -12.59 -5.07
C MET A 48 6.97 -12.40 -4.73
N ILE A 49 7.53 -13.22 -3.83
CA ILE A 49 8.96 -13.21 -3.50
C ILE A 49 9.80 -13.53 -4.75
N THR A 50 9.42 -14.55 -5.53
CA THR A 50 10.12 -14.91 -6.77
C THR A 50 10.02 -13.81 -7.84
N CYS A 51 8.90 -13.09 -7.92
CA CYS A 51 8.73 -11.92 -8.79
C CYS A 51 9.58 -10.71 -8.33
N GLY A 52 10.07 -10.74 -7.09
CA GLY A 52 11.03 -9.78 -6.54
C GLY A 52 10.46 -8.86 -5.47
N MET A 53 9.40 -9.26 -4.77
CA MET A 53 8.97 -8.60 -3.54
C MET A 53 10.09 -8.62 -2.50
N ASN A 54 10.37 -7.47 -1.88
CA ASN A 54 11.38 -7.34 -0.83
C ASN A 54 10.77 -7.00 0.53
N VAL A 55 9.65 -6.26 0.54
CA VAL A 55 8.97 -5.83 1.76
C VAL A 55 7.48 -6.10 1.66
N ALA A 56 6.96 -6.81 2.65
CA ALA A 56 5.53 -6.98 2.87
C ALA A 56 4.98 -5.82 3.71
N ARG A 57 4.09 -5.01 3.14
CA ARG A 57 3.42 -3.90 3.83
C ARG A 57 2.07 -4.35 4.38
N LEU A 58 1.89 -4.21 5.70
CA LEU A 58 0.65 -4.48 6.43
C LEU A 58 -0.04 -3.15 6.74
N ASN A 59 -1.20 -2.91 6.13
CA ASN A 59 -1.99 -1.70 6.35
C ASN A 59 -2.95 -1.91 7.54
N PHE A 60 -2.78 -1.13 8.61
CA PHE A 60 -3.55 -1.22 9.85
C PHE A 60 -4.84 -0.38 9.84
N SER A 61 -5.15 0.35 8.77
CA SER A 61 -6.46 0.98 8.60
C SER A 61 -7.59 -0.05 8.52
N HIS A 62 -7.26 -1.31 8.18
CA HIS A 62 -8.18 -2.44 8.10
C HIS A 62 -7.58 -3.72 8.73
N GLY A 63 -8.45 -4.65 9.14
CA GLY A 63 -8.05 -5.94 9.71
C GLY A 63 -7.84 -5.92 11.22
N THR A 64 -7.82 -7.11 11.84
CA THR A 64 -7.60 -7.29 13.28
C THR A 64 -6.13 -7.63 13.57
N TYR A 65 -5.74 -7.64 14.85
CA TYR A 65 -4.40 -8.07 15.27
C TYR A 65 -4.12 -9.52 14.88
N GLU A 66 -5.08 -10.42 15.05
CA GLU A 66 -5.00 -11.84 14.67
C GLU A 66 -4.82 -11.98 13.16
N TYR A 67 -5.51 -11.13 12.39
CA TYR A 67 -5.37 -11.09 10.94
C TYR A 67 -3.94 -10.76 10.53
N HIS A 68 -3.39 -9.66 11.03
CA HIS A 68 -2.01 -9.26 10.70
C HIS A 68 -0.99 -10.28 11.23
N GLY A 69 -1.22 -10.85 12.42
CA GLY A 69 -0.39 -11.92 12.97
C GLY A 69 -0.32 -13.16 12.09
N GLY A 70 -1.46 -13.61 11.53
CA GLY A 70 -1.46 -14.71 10.58
C GLY A 70 -0.75 -14.39 9.26
N THR A 71 -0.82 -13.14 8.79
CA THR A 71 -0.09 -12.70 7.59
C THR A 71 1.41 -12.75 7.82
N ILE A 72 1.88 -12.26 8.97
CA ILE A 72 3.30 -12.33 9.35
C ILE A 72 3.79 -13.78 9.38
N LYS A 73 3.00 -14.69 9.97
CA LYS A 73 3.32 -16.13 9.99
C LYS A 73 3.45 -16.70 8.58
N ASN A 74 2.51 -16.39 7.69
CA ASN A 74 2.54 -16.89 6.32
C ASN A 74 3.76 -16.37 5.53
N VAL A 75 4.13 -15.09 5.72
CA VAL A 75 5.33 -14.50 5.11
C VAL A 75 6.60 -15.22 5.59
N ARG A 76 6.72 -15.47 6.90
CA ARG A 76 7.87 -16.20 7.46
C ARG A 76 7.92 -17.65 6.96
N GLN A 77 6.77 -18.32 6.95
CA GLN A 77 6.66 -19.68 6.42
C GLN A 77 7.02 -19.76 4.94
N ALA A 78 6.61 -18.79 4.11
CA ALA A 78 6.98 -18.73 2.70
C ALA A 78 8.50 -18.64 2.53
N VAL A 79 9.16 -17.77 3.29
CA VAL A 79 10.63 -17.60 3.28
C VAL A 79 11.34 -18.88 3.73
N GLU A 80 10.89 -19.51 4.80
CA GLU A 80 11.46 -20.78 5.29
C GLU A 80 11.34 -21.89 4.23
N GLN A 81 10.18 -22.01 3.59
CA GLN A 81 9.96 -23.02 2.53
C GLN A 81 10.76 -22.74 1.25
N MET A 82 11.26 -21.52 1.05
CA MET A 82 12.16 -21.15 -0.06
C MET A 82 13.65 -21.31 0.30
N GLY A 83 13.97 -21.91 1.44
CA GLY A 83 15.34 -22.19 1.87
C GLY A 83 15.93 -21.16 2.83
N GLY A 84 15.18 -20.15 3.27
CA GLY A 84 15.58 -19.23 4.35
C GLY A 84 16.66 -18.20 4.00
N SER A 85 17.28 -18.29 2.82
CA SER A 85 18.33 -17.36 2.36
C SER A 85 17.80 -15.97 2.00
N LEU A 86 16.49 -15.85 1.76
CA LEU A 86 15.85 -14.60 1.35
C LEU A 86 15.40 -13.81 2.58
N GLN A 87 15.68 -12.51 2.62
CA GLN A 87 15.21 -11.64 3.68
C GLN A 87 14.06 -10.77 3.18
N ILE A 88 12.88 -11.00 3.74
CA ILE A 88 11.69 -10.18 3.48
C ILE A 88 11.45 -9.27 4.69
N GLY A 89 11.47 -7.97 4.43
CA GLY A 89 11.11 -6.95 5.40
C GLY A 89 9.60 -6.94 5.64
N ILE A 90 9.18 -6.55 6.84
CA ILE A 90 7.76 -6.37 7.17
C ILE A 90 7.60 -4.92 7.58
N ALA A 91 6.82 -4.16 6.81
CA ALA A 91 6.50 -2.77 7.08
C ALA A 91 5.09 -2.67 7.66
N LEU A 92 4.97 -2.03 8.82
CA LEU A 92 3.69 -1.74 9.45
C LEU A 92 3.27 -0.33 9.07
N ASP A 93 2.16 -0.22 8.36
CA ASP A 93 1.57 1.05 7.94
C ASP A 93 0.43 1.42 8.88
N THR A 94 0.70 2.41 9.74
CA THR A 94 -0.23 2.90 10.75
C THR A 94 -1.30 3.78 10.13
N LYS A 95 -2.54 3.68 10.61
CA LYS A 95 -3.67 4.49 10.15
C LYS A 95 -3.41 6.01 10.17
N GLY A 96 -2.62 6.51 11.13
CA GLY A 96 -2.38 7.95 11.29
C GLY A 96 -3.64 8.73 11.72
N PRO A 97 -3.53 10.06 11.89
CA PRO A 97 -4.67 10.92 12.18
C PRO A 97 -5.53 11.12 10.93
N GLU A 98 -6.53 10.26 10.73
CA GLU A 98 -7.47 10.35 9.62
C GLU A 98 -8.70 11.20 9.98
N ILE A 99 -9.01 12.20 9.17
CA ILE A 99 -10.31 12.90 9.20
C ILE A 99 -11.25 12.13 8.27
N ARG A 100 -12.38 11.63 8.81
CA ARG A 100 -13.42 10.92 8.05
C ARG A 100 -14.77 11.59 8.25
N THR A 101 -15.61 11.55 7.23
CA THR A 101 -17.01 11.97 7.35
C THR A 101 -17.80 10.96 8.20
N GLY A 102 -18.87 11.43 8.83
CA GLY A 102 -19.86 10.56 9.46
C GLY A 102 -20.60 9.68 8.44
N LEU A 103 -21.48 8.83 8.95
CA LEU A 103 -22.41 8.07 8.10
C LEU A 103 -23.45 9.02 7.52
N LEU A 104 -23.69 8.95 6.21
CA LEU A 104 -24.70 9.76 5.53
C LEU A 104 -26.09 9.16 5.75
N SER A 105 -27.09 10.02 5.98
CA SER A 105 -28.50 9.62 6.01
C SER A 105 -28.91 9.07 4.63
N GLY A 106 -29.26 7.78 4.55
CA GLY A 106 -29.69 7.12 3.32
C GLY A 106 -28.67 6.19 2.65
N GLY A 107 -27.48 6.01 3.24
CA GLY A 107 -26.53 4.96 2.83
C GLY A 107 -25.14 5.45 2.45
N ALA A 108 -24.48 4.76 1.52
CA ALA A 108 -23.07 5.00 1.19
C ALA A 108 -22.83 6.23 0.30
N THR A 109 -23.88 6.78 -0.32
CA THR A 109 -23.78 7.81 -1.36
C THR A 109 -24.83 8.89 -1.16
N ALA A 110 -24.45 10.15 -1.35
CA ALA A 110 -25.36 11.28 -1.43
C ALA A 110 -25.03 12.15 -2.64
N GLU A 111 -26.06 12.72 -3.27
CA GLU A 111 -25.89 13.68 -4.36
C GLU A 111 -25.81 15.11 -3.83
N VAL A 112 -24.86 15.89 -4.34
CA VAL A 112 -24.68 17.30 -3.98
C VAL A 112 -24.84 18.13 -5.25
N ARG A 113 -25.69 19.17 -5.20
CA ARG A 113 -25.85 20.11 -6.32
C ARG A 113 -24.88 21.27 -6.17
N SER A 114 -24.35 21.77 -7.29
CA SER A 114 -23.55 23.00 -7.29
C SER A 114 -24.33 24.16 -6.64
N MET A 115 -23.64 25.02 -5.90
CA MET A 115 -24.17 26.17 -5.16
C MET A 115 -24.97 25.86 -3.88
N SER A 116 -25.02 24.60 -3.41
CA SER A 116 -25.60 24.29 -2.10
C SER A 116 -24.66 24.69 -0.95
N GLN A 117 -25.20 25.30 0.11
CA GLN A 117 -24.45 25.53 1.35
C GLN A 117 -24.27 24.22 2.11
N ILE A 118 -23.02 23.86 2.42
CA ILE A 118 -22.66 22.71 3.25
C ILE A 118 -22.16 23.24 4.59
N LYS A 119 -22.73 22.74 5.70
CA LYS A 119 -22.24 23.02 7.04
C LYS A 119 -21.38 21.85 7.51
N TYR A 120 -20.19 22.15 8.01
CA TYR A 120 -19.31 21.16 8.63
C TYR A 120 -19.41 21.29 10.15
N LEU A 121 -19.61 20.16 10.83
CA LEU A 121 -19.52 20.06 12.28
C LEU A 121 -18.31 19.19 12.60
N ILE A 122 -17.36 19.72 13.37
CA ILE A 122 -16.17 18.99 13.81
C ILE A 122 -16.46 18.46 15.21
N THR A 123 -16.43 17.15 15.36
CA THR A 123 -16.56 16.47 16.65
C THR A 123 -15.39 15.51 16.82
N GLU A 124 -14.78 15.51 18.00
CA GLU A 124 -13.83 14.48 18.39
C GLU A 124 -14.59 13.24 18.84
N VAL A 125 -14.33 12.12 18.19
CA VAL A 125 -15.05 10.87 18.41
C VAL A 125 -13.98 9.80 18.66
N PRO A 126 -14.12 8.96 19.69
CA PRO A 126 -13.24 7.81 19.86
C PRO A 126 -13.20 7.01 18.56
N LEU A 127 -12.01 6.54 18.15
CA LEU A 127 -11.74 5.80 16.90
C LEU A 127 -12.71 4.65 16.58
N ASN A 128 -13.45 4.18 17.59
CA ASN A 128 -14.33 3.02 17.55
C ASN A 128 -15.82 3.39 17.44
N LEU A 129 -16.19 4.67 17.57
CA LEU A 129 -17.57 5.15 17.46
C LEU A 129 -17.79 5.85 16.12
N ARG A 130 -18.93 5.57 15.50
CA ARG A 130 -19.38 6.26 14.29
C ARG A 130 -20.37 7.37 14.69
N VAL A 131 -20.22 8.54 14.09
CA VAL A 131 -21.19 9.63 14.21
C VAL A 131 -22.18 9.48 13.06
N GLU A 132 -23.45 9.34 13.41
CA GLU A 132 -24.54 9.49 12.46
C GLU A 132 -24.72 10.98 12.15
N THR A 133 -24.79 11.35 10.87
CA THR A 133 -25.16 12.72 10.51
C THR A 133 -26.61 12.98 10.95
N VAL A 134 -26.80 14.07 11.68
CA VAL A 134 -28.12 14.67 11.95
C VAL A 134 -28.66 15.33 10.68
#